data_AF-A0A534GNP9-F1
#
_entry.id   AF-A0A534GNP9-F1
#
_cell.length_a   1.000
_cell.length_b   1.000
_cell.length_c   1.000
_cell.angle_alpha   90.00
_cell.angle_beta   90.00
_cell.angle_gamma   90.00
#
_symmetry.space_group_name_H-M   'P 1'
#
loop_
_entity.id
_entity.type
_entity.pdbx_description
1 polymer ?
#
loop_
_entity_poly.entity_id
_entity_poly.type
_entity_poly.pdbx_seq_one_letter_code
_entity_poly.pdbx_strand_id
1 'polypeptide(L)'
;QYVQLDWKPDGRWDLVAGVRLNEIRDSKFASDLTLPPFTPTRQYAAQQASRDNIRPTETLGVSDRVWVDGKDEAVLYTDYRNAFKPAALDFGPDYQPDVLHPETAKSYEAGLKGAAAGGRLSYQAEVFHMDFNNLVVRTEAGLLTNAAAERLKGAELEARYRISDDLIVAANYAYHDARFAQYRFFDGDTNAYVDVAGKQLPLSPRHLASAGVVYAPAHGFEATLVLTYAGRRFLDEENVAPVGGYAKCDATLGYSVGHYQLSLEGSNVTNQRPPVSASEFGSESFYRMNARTLWVRFAYHEL
;
A
#
# COMPACT_ATOMS: atom_id res chain seq x y z
N GLN A 1 -16.95 18.45 9.48
CA GLN A 1 -18.37 18.12 9.23
C GLN A 1 -18.47 17.33 7.92
N TYR A 2 -19.46 16.44 7.74
CA TYR A 2 -19.62 15.69 6.48
C TYR A 2 -21.09 15.51 6.10
N VAL A 3 -21.34 15.35 4.80
CA VAL A 3 -22.63 14.99 4.21
C VAL A 3 -22.37 13.91 3.15
N GLN A 4 -23.19 12.87 3.13
CA GLN A 4 -23.17 11.82 2.11
C GLN A 4 -24.61 11.54 1.66
N LEU A 5 -24.77 11.31 0.36
CA LEU A 5 -25.99 10.89 -0.29
C LEU A 5 -25.73 9.55 -0.97
N ASP A 6 -26.52 8.54 -0.60
CA ASP A 6 -26.59 7.25 -1.26
C ASP A 6 -27.96 7.14 -1.95
N TRP A 7 -27.97 7.00 -3.28
CA TRP A 7 -29.19 7.00 -4.07
C TRP A 7 -29.25 5.79 -5.00
N LYS A 8 -30.32 5.00 -4.83
CA LYS A 8 -30.61 3.81 -5.64
C LYS A 8 -31.94 4.02 -6.35
N PRO A 9 -31.96 4.65 -7.53
CA PRO A 9 -33.21 4.97 -8.23
C PRO A 9 -34.01 3.73 -8.62
N ASP A 10 -33.31 2.62 -8.85
CA ASP A 10 -33.89 1.32 -9.15
C ASP A 10 -32.97 0.18 -8.64
N GLY A 11 -33.20 -1.05 -9.10
CA GLY A 11 -32.39 -2.21 -8.73
C GLY A 11 -31.06 -2.36 -9.49
N ARG A 12 -30.78 -1.49 -10.47
CA ARG A 12 -29.56 -1.53 -11.29
C ARG A 12 -28.52 -0.52 -10.84
N TRP A 13 -28.94 0.70 -10.55
CA TRP A 13 -28.04 1.81 -10.27
C TRP A 13 -27.83 2.04 -8.78
N ASP A 14 -26.57 2.29 -8.40
CA ASP A 14 -26.17 2.77 -7.08
C ASP A 14 -25.26 3.99 -7.25
N LEU A 15 -25.68 5.14 -6.70
CA LEU A 15 -24.95 6.40 -6.79
C LEU A 15 -24.57 6.85 -5.38
N VAL A 16 -23.29 7.18 -5.19
CA VAL A 16 -22.76 7.72 -3.93
C VAL A 16 -22.12 9.07 -4.21
N ALA A 17 -22.49 10.08 -3.45
CA ALA A 17 -21.85 11.39 -3.48
C ALA A 17 -21.64 11.89 -2.05
N GLY A 18 -20.45 12.37 -1.73
CA GLY A 18 -20.15 12.86 -0.39
C GLY A 18 -19.15 13.99 -0.39
N VAL A 19 -19.30 14.88 0.59
CA VAL A 19 -18.35 15.96 0.87
C VAL A 19 -18.10 16.03 2.37
N ARG A 20 -16.84 16.19 2.75
CA ARG A 20 -16.43 16.40 4.13
C ARG A 20 -15.56 17.64 4.23
N LEU A 21 -15.97 18.59 5.06
CA LEU A 21 -15.17 19.76 5.43
C LEU A 21 -14.32 19.41 6.64
N ASN A 22 -13.00 19.44 6.46
CA ASN A 22 -12.02 19.16 7.49
C ASN A 22 -11.39 20.49 7.93
N GLU A 23 -11.37 20.74 9.24
CA GLU A 23 -10.64 21.83 9.86
C GLU A 23 -9.57 21.20 10.74
N ILE A 24 -8.31 21.54 10.48
CA ILE A 24 -7.15 21.04 11.21
C ILE A 24 -6.36 22.24 11.68
N ARG A 25 -5.89 22.16 12.93
CA ARG A 25 -5.02 23.17 13.53
C ARG A 25 -3.82 22.44 14.09
N ASP A 26 -2.69 22.63 13.45
CA ASP A 26 -1.43 22.01 13.81
C ASP A 26 -0.54 23.06 14.47
N SER A 27 0.12 22.69 15.57
CA SER A 27 1.07 23.57 16.25
C SER A 27 2.28 22.78 16.73
N LYS A 28 3.48 23.29 16.44
CA LYS A 28 4.75 22.73 16.91
C LYS A 28 5.43 23.75 17.81
N PHE A 29 5.81 23.32 19.00
CA PHE A 29 6.63 24.07 19.94
C PHE A 29 8.00 23.40 20.03
N ALA A 30 9.06 24.18 19.91
CA ALA A 30 10.43 23.71 20.05
C ALA A 30 11.17 24.59 21.03
N SER A 31 12.03 24.00 21.86
CA SER A 31 12.94 24.74 22.72
C SER A 31 14.33 24.13 22.64
N ASP A 32 15.35 24.97 22.59
CA ASP A 32 16.75 24.57 22.54
C ASP A 32 17.61 25.46 23.45
N LEU A 33 18.79 24.95 23.78
CA LEU A 33 19.81 25.62 24.55
C LEU A 33 20.82 26.27 23.61
N THR A 34 20.60 27.54 23.31
CA THR A 34 21.46 28.31 22.42
C THR A 34 22.70 28.84 23.16
N LEU A 35 23.81 28.94 22.43
CA LEU A 35 25.04 29.64 22.86
C LEU A 35 25.27 30.80 21.88
N PRO A 36 24.74 32.00 22.17
CA PRO A 36 24.89 33.14 21.28
C PRO A 36 26.38 33.44 21.02
N PRO A 37 26.77 33.76 19.77
CA PRO A 37 28.11 34.26 19.53
C PRO A 37 28.34 35.48 20.43
N PHE A 38 29.50 35.54 21.09
CA PHE A 38 29.91 36.59 22.03
C PHE A 38 29.33 36.54 23.46
N THR A 39 28.51 35.54 23.83
CA THR A 39 28.08 35.34 25.22
C THR A 39 28.36 33.91 25.71
N PRO A 40 29.19 33.69 26.74
CA PRO A 40 29.53 32.35 27.23
C PRO A 40 28.40 31.69 28.06
N THR A 41 27.24 32.33 28.16
CA THR A 41 26.09 31.86 28.94
C THR A 41 25.09 31.16 28.03
N ARG A 42 24.74 29.93 28.40
CA ARG A 42 23.65 29.16 27.75
C ARG A 42 22.33 29.91 27.92
N GLN A 43 21.62 30.12 26.82
CA GLN A 43 20.30 30.74 26.81
C GLN A 43 19.25 29.74 26.32
N TYR A 44 18.15 29.63 27.04
CA TYR A 44 16.99 28.90 26.55
C TYR A 44 16.29 29.76 25.50
N ALA A 45 16.08 29.19 24.32
CA ALA A 45 15.24 29.80 23.32
C ALA A 45 14.12 28.85 22.96
N ALA A 46 12.91 29.40 22.81
CA ALA A 46 11.71 28.65 22.51
C ALA A 46 10.99 29.33 21.35
N GLN A 47 10.49 28.54 20.42
CA GLN A 47 9.74 28.98 19.26
C GLN A 47 8.49 28.14 19.09
N GLN A 48 7.50 28.72 18.42
CA GLN A 48 6.26 28.05 18.07
C GLN A 48 5.91 28.36 16.63
N ALA A 49 5.46 27.35 15.89
CA ALA A 49 4.80 27.51 14.61
C ALA A 49 3.42 26.87 14.68
N SER A 50 2.46 27.47 13.97
CA SER A 50 1.12 26.90 13.84
C SER A 50 0.59 27.08 12.42
N ARG A 51 -0.26 26.17 12.00
CA ARG A 51 -0.96 26.21 10.72
C ARG A 51 -2.38 25.70 10.87
N ASP A 52 -3.31 26.52 10.40
CA ASP A 52 -4.69 26.12 10.26
C ASP A 52 -4.95 25.71 8.80
N ASN A 53 -5.66 24.62 8.60
CA ASN A 53 -6.03 24.11 7.29
C ASN A 53 -7.52 23.75 7.26
N ILE A 54 -8.25 24.40 6.35
CA ILE A 54 -9.64 24.06 6.05
C ILE A 54 -9.66 23.44 4.66
N ARG A 55 -10.03 22.16 4.57
CA ARG A 55 -10.00 21.41 3.32
C ARG A 55 -11.24 20.55 3.11
N PRO A 56 -11.99 20.75 2.00
CA PRO A 56 -13.01 19.80 1.59
C PRO A 56 -12.37 18.55 0.98
N THR A 57 -13.01 17.40 1.22
CA THR A 57 -12.71 16.12 0.56
C THR A 57 -14.00 15.56 -0.02
N GLU A 58 -13.98 15.24 -1.30
CA GLU A 58 -15.11 14.76 -2.06
C GLU A 58 -14.98 13.28 -2.39
N THR A 59 -16.13 12.59 -2.46
CA THR A 59 -16.26 11.25 -3.03
C THR A 59 -17.41 11.25 -4.01
N LEU A 60 -17.23 10.65 -5.18
CA LEU A 60 -18.28 10.43 -6.17
C LEU A 60 -18.13 9.01 -6.68
N GLY A 61 -19.21 8.23 -6.70
CA GLY A 61 -19.21 6.85 -7.17
C GLY A 61 -20.51 6.50 -7.86
N VAL A 62 -20.42 5.71 -8.91
CA VAL A 62 -21.57 5.16 -9.64
C VAL A 62 -21.31 3.69 -9.90
N SER A 63 -22.31 2.86 -9.65
CA SER A 63 -22.31 1.44 -10.03
C SER A 63 -23.56 1.10 -10.83
N ASP A 64 -23.39 0.27 -11.86
CA ASP A 64 -24.46 -0.27 -12.70
C ASP A 64 -24.40 -1.80 -12.70
N ARG A 65 -25.46 -2.42 -12.23
CA ARG A 65 -25.66 -3.86 -12.27
C ARG A 65 -26.13 -4.27 -13.67
N VAL A 66 -25.19 -4.36 -14.59
CA VAL A 66 -25.41 -4.63 -16.02
C VAL A 66 -26.01 -6.01 -16.30
N TRP A 67 -25.81 -6.98 -15.40
CA TRP A 67 -26.36 -8.32 -15.53
C TRP A 67 -26.62 -8.97 -14.17
N VAL A 68 -27.72 -9.74 -14.09
CA VAL A 68 -28.14 -10.52 -12.92
C VAL A 68 -28.87 -11.78 -13.37
N ASP A 69 -28.48 -12.92 -12.82
CA ASP A 69 -29.22 -14.18 -12.91
C ASP A 69 -29.04 -15.00 -11.62
N GLY A 70 -30.05 -14.96 -10.74
CA GLY A 70 -30.01 -15.64 -9.44
C GLY A 70 -28.88 -15.12 -8.54
N LYS A 71 -27.83 -15.93 -8.36
CA LYS A 71 -26.62 -15.59 -7.58
C LYS A 71 -25.50 -14.98 -8.43
N ASP A 72 -25.64 -15.03 -9.74
CA ASP A 72 -24.64 -14.53 -10.66
C ASP A 72 -24.97 -13.08 -11.02
N GLU A 73 -23.94 -12.24 -11.07
CA GLU A 73 -24.08 -10.82 -11.34
C GLU A 73 -22.81 -10.24 -11.96
N ALA A 74 -22.98 -9.12 -12.66
CA ALA A 74 -21.90 -8.27 -13.13
C ALA A 74 -22.26 -6.81 -12.84
N VAL A 75 -21.36 -6.11 -12.16
CA VAL A 75 -21.51 -4.73 -11.74
C VAL A 75 -20.32 -3.93 -12.24
N LEU A 76 -20.58 -3.00 -13.17
CA LEU A 76 -19.62 -1.98 -13.55
C LEU A 76 -19.64 -0.87 -12.50
N TYR A 77 -18.49 -0.30 -12.19
CA TYR A 77 -18.41 0.87 -11.32
C TYR A 77 -17.33 1.83 -11.78
N THR A 78 -17.48 3.08 -11.33
CA THR A 78 -16.43 4.08 -11.35
C THR A 78 -16.54 4.93 -10.10
N ASP A 79 -15.40 5.34 -9.55
CA ASP A 79 -15.36 6.31 -8.47
C ASP A 79 -14.20 7.28 -8.58
N TYR A 80 -14.41 8.40 -7.90
CA TYR A 80 -13.48 9.50 -7.74
C TYR A 80 -13.38 9.83 -6.26
N ARG A 81 -12.15 10.01 -5.77
CA ARG A 81 -11.90 10.46 -4.39
C ARG A 81 -10.84 11.54 -4.35
N ASN A 82 -11.08 12.55 -3.52
CA ASN A 82 -10.08 13.54 -3.15
C ASN A 82 -9.77 13.39 -1.65
N ALA A 83 -8.54 13.02 -1.36
CA ALA A 83 -8.06 12.78 0.00
C ALA A 83 -6.84 13.67 0.29
N PHE A 84 -6.47 13.73 1.56
CA PHE A 84 -5.27 14.41 1.99
C PHE A 84 -4.75 13.81 3.30
N LYS A 85 -3.45 13.94 3.52
CA LYS A 85 -2.78 13.66 4.78
C LYS A 85 -2.44 15.00 5.43
N PRO A 86 -2.86 15.28 6.68
CA PRO A 86 -2.46 16.49 7.40
C PRO A 86 -0.93 16.67 7.45
N ALA A 87 -0.48 17.86 7.88
CA ALA A 87 0.94 18.18 7.95
C ALA A 87 1.70 17.10 8.74
N ALA A 88 2.84 16.64 8.20
CA ALA A 88 3.74 15.82 8.98
C ALA A 88 4.38 16.70 10.06
N LEU A 89 4.27 16.27 11.32
CA LEU A 89 5.01 16.87 12.43
C LEU A 89 6.37 16.18 12.52
N ASP A 90 7.44 16.91 12.21
CA ASP A 90 8.79 16.43 12.50
C ASP A 90 9.07 16.55 14.00
N PHE A 91 9.41 15.44 14.66
CA PHE A 91 9.85 15.43 16.06
C PHE A 91 11.39 15.43 16.19
N GLY A 92 12.11 15.68 15.10
CA GLY A 92 13.56 15.91 15.09
C GLY A 92 13.99 17.10 15.96
N PRO A 93 15.28 17.22 16.27
CA PRO A 93 15.84 18.22 17.19
C PRO A 93 15.83 19.67 16.64
N ASP A 94 14.90 20.00 15.74
CA ASP A 94 14.85 21.28 15.06
C ASP A 94 14.55 22.42 16.04
N TYR A 95 15.47 23.35 16.14
CA TYR A 95 15.28 24.58 16.90
C TYR A 95 14.28 25.55 16.24
N GLN A 96 14.10 25.48 14.91
CA GLN A 96 13.09 26.25 14.18
C GLN A 96 11.90 25.36 13.82
N PRO A 97 10.80 25.40 14.59
CA PRO A 97 9.62 24.62 14.26
C PRO A 97 9.00 25.17 12.98
N ASP A 98 8.72 24.30 12.01
CA ASP A 98 7.84 24.59 10.88
C ASP A 98 6.69 23.58 10.86
N VAL A 99 5.55 24.01 10.34
CA VAL A 99 4.38 23.14 10.10
C VAL A 99 4.17 23.05 8.61
N LEU A 100 4.41 21.84 8.08
CA LEU A 100 4.35 21.54 6.66
C LEU A 100 2.95 21.72 6.07
N HIS A 101 2.87 21.74 4.75
CA HIS A 101 1.60 21.66 4.06
C HIS A 101 1.07 20.21 4.06
N PRO A 102 -0.26 20.00 3.99
CA PRO A 102 -0.80 18.68 3.81
C PRO A 102 -0.42 18.08 2.45
N GLU A 103 -0.22 16.77 2.44
CA GLU A 103 -0.10 16.00 1.21
C GLU A 103 -1.51 15.72 0.66
N THR A 104 -1.66 15.67 -0.65
CA THR A 104 -2.98 15.52 -1.28
C THR A 104 -2.97 14.39 -2.28
N ALA A 105 -4.09 13.67 -2.38
CA ALA A 105 -4.26 12.57 -3.30
C ALA A 105 -5.59 12.71 -4.04
N LYS A 106 -5.57 12.53 -5.36
CA LYS A 106 -6.79 12.36 -6.17
C LYS A 106 -6.74 10.99 -6.80
N SER A 107 -7.78 10.17 -6.61
CA SER A 107 -7.92 8.87 -7.25
C SER A 107 -9.11 8.85 -8.19
N TYR A 108 -8.94 8.14 -9.30
CA TYR A 108 -9.97 7.77 -10.24
C TYR A 108 -9.86 6.26 -10.45
N GLU A 109 -10.98 5.57 -10.27
CA GLU A 109 -11.06 4.13 -10.36
C GLU A 109 -12.26 3.76 -11.24
N ALA A 110 -12.09 2.70 -12.02
CA ALA A 110 -13.15 2.12 -12.83
C ALA A 110 -12.95 0.62 -12.91
N GLY A 111 -14.02 -0.15 -12.74
CA GLY A 111 -13.90 -1.58 -12.68
C GLY A 111 -15.19 -2.34 -12.93
N LEU A 112 -15.05 -3.64 -12.85
CA LEU A 112 -16.08 -4.65 -12.97
C LEU A 112 -15.91 -5.60 -11.80
N LYS A 113 -16.99 -5.86 -11.07
CA LYS A 113 -17.04 -6.90 -10.04
C LYS A 113 -18.28 -7.73 -10.18
N GLY A 114 -18.25 -8.96 -9.68
CA GLY A 114 -19.44 -9.79 -9.69
C GLY A 114 -19.22 -11.21 -9.24
N ALA A 115 -20.23 -12.02 -9.53
CA ALA A 115 -20.26 -13.43 -9.23
C ALA A 115 -20.74 -14.24 -10.43
N ALA A 116 -20.26 -15.47 -10.55
CA ALA A 116 -20.64 -16.40 -11.62
C ALA A 116 -20.65 -17.85 -11.13
N ALA A 117 -21.15 -18.76 -11.98
CA ALA A 117 -21.23 -20.20 -11.73
C ALA A 117 -22.10 -20.54 -10.50
N GLY A 118 -23.25 -19.90 -10.38
CA GLY A 118 -24.16 -20.04 -9.23
C GLY A 118 -23.60 -19.44 -7.94
N GLY A 119 -22.87 -18.33 -8.03
CA GLY A 119 -22.22 -17.64 -6.92
C GLY A 119 -20.97 -18.35 -6.39
N ARG A 120 -20.33 -19.21 -7.20
CA ARG A 120 -19.15 -19.98 -6.80
C ARG A 120 -17.85 -19.29 -7.19
N LEU A 121 -17.87 -18.50 -8.25
CA LEU A 121 -16.77 -17.65 -8.69
C LEU A 121 -17.09 -16.21 -8.29
N SER A 122 -16.24 -15.57 -7.50
CA SER A 122 -16.23 -14.12 -7.34
C SER A 122 -15.04 -13.55 -8.11
N TYR A 123 -15.25 -12.42 -8.79
CA TYR A 123 -14.21 -11.77 -9.57
C TYR A 123 -14.30 -10.25 -9.45
N GLN A 124 -13.16 -9.60 -9.57
CA GLN A 124 -13.03 -8.16 -9.66
C GLN A 124 -11.89 -7.82 -10.62
N ALA A 125 -12.11 -6.84 -11.49
CA ALA A 125 -11.09 -6.28 -12.35
C ALA A 125 -11.25 -4.77 -12.37
N GLU A 126 -10.15 -4.04 -12.23
CA GLU A 126 -10.19 -2.59 -12.17
C GLU A 126 -8.97 -1.95 -12.82
N VAL A 127 -9.14 -0.68 -13.20
CA VAL A 127 -8.06 0.23 -13.58
C VAL A 127 -8.14 1.44 -12.69
N PHE A 128 -6.98 1.98 -12.34
CA PHE A 128 -6.88 3.11 -11.44
C PHE A 128 -5.84 4.12 -11.91
N HIS A 129 -6.04 5.36 -11.51
CA HIS A 129 -5.08 6.46 -11.66
C HIS A 129 -5.14 7.34 -10.41
N MET A 130 -3.99 7.55 -9.79
CA MET A 130 -3.82 8.32 -8.58
C MET A 130 -2.68 9.33 -8.75
N ASP A 131 -2.96 10.60 -8.44
CA ASP A 131 -1.93 11.64 -8.35
C ASP A 131 -1.78 12.09 -6.90
N PHE A 132 -0.56 11.96 -6.38
CA PHE A 132 -0.14 12.45 -5.07
C PHE A 132 0.66 13.73 -5.25
N ASN A 133 0.34 14.77 -4.50
CA ASN A 133 1.00 16.07 -4.57
C ASN A 133 1.38 16.57 -3.18
N ASN A 134 2.41 17.43 -3.14
CA ASN A 134 2.98 18.01 -1.92
C ASN A 134 3.49 16.95 -0.94
N LEU A 135 4.02 15.83 -1.43
CA LEU A 135 4.60 14.79 -0.60
C LEU A 135 5.76 15.33 0.23
N VAL A 136 5.80 14.94 1.49
CA VAL A 136 6.85 15.32 2.44
C VAL A 136 8.05 14.41 2.27
N VAL A 137 9.20 15.01 2.04
CA VAL A 137 10.50 14.33 1.89
C VAL A 137 11.51 14.91 2.88
N ARG A 138 12.52 14.12 3.23
CA ARG A 138 13.63 14.58 4.06
C ARG A 138 14.72 15.19 3.18
N THR A 139 15.18 16.39 3.54
CA THR A 139 16.34 17.06 2.95
C THR A 139 17.64 16.50 3.50
N GLU A 140 18.77 16.80 2.85
CA GLU A 140 20.10 16.44 3.33
C GLU A 140 20.39 16.99 4.74
N ALA A 141 19.93 18.21 5.03
CA ALA A 141 20.05 18.82 6.35
C ALA A 141 19.21 18.11 7.45
N GLY A 142 18.51 17.04 7.09
CA GLY A 142 17.64 16.28 7.98
C GLY A 142 16.25 16.89 8.14
N LEU A 143 15.96 18.04 7.55
CA LEU A 143 14.66 18.72 7.68
C LEU A 143 13.61 18.11 6.74
N LEU A 144 12.36 18.06 7.16
CA LEU A 144 11.24 17.68 6.29
C LEU A 144 10.77 18.87 5.42
N THR A 145 10.36 18.60 4.17
CA THR A 145 9.79 19.62 3.27
C THR A 145 8.79 19.02 2.26
N ASN A 146 7.81 19.79 1.82
CA ASN A 146 6.89 19.40 0.74
C ASN A 146 7.54 19.65 -0.63
N ALA A 147 8.22 18.65 -1.20
CA ALA A 147 8.97 18.81 -2.45
C ALA A 147 8.77 17.69 -3.48
N ALA A 148 7.90 16.72 -3.19
CA ALA A 148 7.66 15.60 -4.09
C ALA A 148 6.20 15.48 -4.56
N ALA A 149 6.02 14.83 -5.69
CA ALA A 149 4.75 14.39 -6.24
C ALA A 149 4.95 13.03 -6.90
N GLU A 150 3.92 12.18 -6.83
CA GLU A 150 3.95 10.82 -7.38
C GLU A 150 2.69 10.56 -8.20
N ARG A 151 2.81 9.67 -9.18
CA ARG A 151 1.70 9.18 -9.98
C ARG A 151 1.71 7.67 -9.98
N LEU A 152 0.59 7.09 -9.57
CA LEU A 152 0.36 5.65 -9.58
C LEU A 152 -0.79 5.38 -10.54
N LYS A 153 -0.58 4.50 -11.51
CA LYS A 153 -1.65 4.00 -12.36
C LYS A 153 -1.48 2.52 -12.58
N GLY A 154 -2.58 1.82 -12.83
CA GLY A 154 -2.48 0.38 -12.94
C GLY A 154 -3.78 -0.30 -13.29
N ALA A 155 -3.69 -1.63 -13.27
CA ALA A 155 -4.82 -2.52 -13.38
C ALA A 155 -4.67 -3.66 -12.37
N GLU A 156 -5.78 -4.06 -11.76
CA GLU A 156 -5.82 -5.19 -10.84
C GLU A 156 -6.89 -6.19 -11.28
N LEU A 157 -6.63 -7.46 -11.05
CA LEU A 157 -7.54 -8.57 -11.30
C LEU A 157 -7.48 -9.51 -10.10
N GLU A 158 -8.65 -9.85 -9.56
CA GLU A 158 -8.84 -10.85 -8.52
C GLU A 158 -9.91 -11.83 -8.95
N ALA A 159 -9.67 -13.12 -8.70
CA ALA A 159 -10.65 -14.17 -8.89
C ALA A 159 -10.54 -15.22 -7.78
N ARG A 160 -11.68 -15.64 -7.24
CA ARG A 160 -11.78 -16.73 -6.26
C ARG A 160 -12.90 -17.68 -6.68
N TYR A 161 -12.56 -18.95 -6.87
CA TYR A 161 -13.48 -19.98 -7.30
C TYR A 161 -13.57 -21.13 -6.30
N ARG A 162 -14.78 -21.39 -5.82
CA ARG A 162 -15.10 -22.52 -4.94
C ARG A 162 -15.50 -23.75 -5.77
N ILE A 163 -14.53 -24.60 -6.07
CA ILE A 163 -14.68 -25.82 -6.91
C ILE A 163 -15.47 -26.93 -6.21
N SER A 164 -15.43 -26.99 -4.88
CA SER A 164 -16.32 -27.78 -4.02
C SER A 164 -16.43 -27.09 -2.67
N ASP A 165 -17.14 -27.68 -1.70
CA ASP A 165 -17.23 -27.10 -0.36
C ASP A 165 -15.87 -27.12 0.37
N ASP A 166 -14.98 -28.05 -0.01
CA ASP A 166 -13.65 -28.21 0.60
C ASP A 166 -12.52 -27.65 -0.26
N LEU A 167 -12.76 -27.29 -1.53
CA LEU A 167 -11.72 -26.87 -2.48
C LEU A 167 -11.98 -25.47 -3.04
N ILE A 168 -11.04 -24.57 -2.77
CA ILE A 168 -11.02 -23.19 -3.27
C ILE A 168 -9.73 -22.93 -4.02
N VAL A 169 -9.84 -22.26 -5.15
CA VAL A 169 -8.70 -21.68 -5.87
C VAL A 169 -8.86 -20.17 -5.94
N ALA A 170 -7.76 -19.45 -5.83
CA ALA A 170 -7.74 -18.00 -5.97
C ALA A 170 -6.54 -17.56 -6.79
N ALA A 171 -6.69 -16.48 -7.55
CA ALA A 171 -5.61 -15.89 -8.33
C ALA A 171 -5.79 -14.38 -8.41
N ASN A 172 -4.70 -13.66 -8.19
CA ASN A 172 -4.64 -12.21 -8.26
C ASN A 172 -3.48 -11.77 -9.17
N TYR A 173 -3.68 -10.68 -9.88
CA TYR A 173 -2.65 -10.05 -10.70
C TYR A 173 -2.78 -8.54 -10.62
N ALA A 174 -1.66 -7.85 -10.43
CA ALA A 174 -1.61 -6.41 -10.47
C ALA A 174 -0.50 -5.92 -11.40
N TYR A 175 -0.86 -4.96 -12.25
CA TYR A 175 0.06 -4.16 -13.03
C TYR A 175 0.12 -2.75 -12.45
N HIS A 176 1.28 -2.34 -11.93
CA HIS A 176 1.47 -1.03 -11.31
C HIS A 176 2.55 -0.23 -12.04
N ASP A 177 2.23 0.97 -12.53
CA ASP A 177 3.19 1.94 -13.05
C ASP A 177 3.25 3.13 -12.08
N ALA A 178 4.00 2.95 -10.99
CA ALA A 178 4.25 3.95 -9.97
C ALA A 178 5.51 4.75 -10.30
N ARG A 179 5.41 6.08 -10.35
CA ARG A 179 6.51 6.98 -10.71
C ARG A 179 6.52 8.26 -9.91
N PHE A 180 7.70 8.85 -9.76
CA PHE A 180 7.80 10.25 -9.36
C PHE A 180 7.23 11.13 -10.48
N ALA A 181 6.27 11.99 -10.15
CA ALA A 181 5.80 13.06 -11.03
C ALA A 181 6.73 14.27 -10.93
N GLN A 182 7.24 14.56 -9.73
CA GLN A 182 8.24 15.57 -9.45
C GLN A 182 8.99 15.15 -8.20
N TYR A 183 10.31 15.05 -8.24
CA TYR A 183 11.12 14.95 -7.03
C TYR A 183 12.58 15.29 -7.39
N ARG A 184 13.15 16.24 -6.65
CA ARG A 184 14.54 16.66 -6.77
C ARG A 184 15.14 16.74 -5.39
N PHE A 185 16.27 16.08 -5.19
CA PHE A 185 17.00 16.07 -3.92
C PHE A 185 18.48 16.33 -4.17
N PHE A 186 19.22 16.64 -3.10
CA PHE A 186 20.66 16.78 -3.15
C PHE A 186 21.29 15.44 -2.78
N ASP A 187 22.19 14.96 -3.63
CA ASP A 187 22.97 13.75 -3.40
C ASP A 187 24.35 14.17 -2.88
N GLY A 188 24.65 13.77 -1.65
CA GLY A 188 25.92 14.06 -0.98
C GLY A 188 27.12 13.33 -1.58
N ASP A 189 26.90 12.18 -2.23
CA ASP A 189 27.99 11.40 -2.85
C ASP A 189 28.46 12.07 -4.16
N THR A 190 27.52 12.60 -4.95
CA THR A 190 27.85 13.33 -6.19
C THR A 190 27.99 14.85 -6.00
N ASN A 191 27.66 15.35 -4.81
CA ASN A 191 27.64 16.78 -4.46
C ASN A 191 26.82 17.62 -5.47
N ALA A 192 25.69 17.07 -5.91
CA ALA A 192 24.84 17.65 -6.94
C ALA A 192 23.36 17.39 -6.66
N TYR A 193 22.48 18.21 -7.23
CA TYR A 193 21.06 17.92 -7.21
C TYR A 193 20.69 16.91 -8.29
N VAL A 194 19.95 15.87 -7.89
CA VAL A 194 19.44 14.82 -8.77
C VAL A 194 17.93 15.01 -8.95
N ASP A 195 17.47 14.98 -10.20
CA ASP A 195 16.05 15.00 -10.55
C ASP A 195 15.62 13.60 -11.00
N VAL A 196 14.63 13.05 -10.31
CA VAL A 196 14.12 11.70 -10.56
C VAL A 196 12.69 11.70 -11.12
N ALA A 197 12.21 12.84 -11.64
CA ALA A 197 10.93 12.90 -12.34
C ALA A 197 10.83 11.84 -13.46
N GLY A 198 9.72 11.11 -13.48
CA GLY A 198 9.45 10.00 -14.41
C GLY A 198 10.12 8.67 -14.05
N LYS A 199 11.01 8.63 -13.05
CA LYS A 199 11.60 7.38 -12.54
C LYS A 199 10.55 6.54 -11.79
N GLN A 200 10.71 5.23 -11.85
CA GLN A 200 9.86 4.28 -11.15
C GLN A 200 10.12 4.39 -9.65
N LEU A 201 9.07 4.30 -8.84
CA LEU A 201 9.24 4.32 -7.39
C LEU A 201 10.08 3.11 -6.92
N PRO A 202 11.01 3.32 -5.96
CA PRO A 202 11.74 2.22 -5.34
C PRO A 202 10.78 1.19 -4.76
N LEU A 203 11.17 -0.09 -4.78
CA LEU A 203 10.44 -1.20 -4.19
C LEU A 203 9.00 -1.41 -4.72
N SER A 204 8.64 -0.78 -5.85
CA SER A 204 7.34 -0.95 -6.51
C SER A 204 7.49 -1.78 -7.78
N PRO A 205 7.33 -3.12 -7.76
CA PRO A 205 7.36 -3.94 -8.96
C PRO A 205 6.19 -3.61 -9.88
N ARG A 206 6.43 -3.63 -11.21
CA ARG A 206 5.33 -3.43 -12.16
C ARG A 206 4.36 -4.58 -12.27
N HIS A 207 4.81 -5.78 -11.93
CA HIS A 207 4.01 -6.99 -12.04
C HIS A 207 4.05 -7.70 -10.70
N LEU A 208 2.88 -7.85 -10.11
CA LEU A 208 2.63 -8.64 -8.91
C LEU A 208 1.61 -9.70 -9.28
N ALA A 209 1.81 -10.93 -8.81
CA ALA A 209 0.84 -11.99 -9.01
C ALA A 209 0.83 -12.93 -7.81
N SER A 210 -0.33 -13.47 -7.49
CA SER A 210 -0.44 -14.60 -6.57
C SER A 210 -1.47 -15.59 -7.08
N ALA A 211 -1.23 -16.87 -6.78
CA ALA A 211 -2.19 -17.92 -7.07
C ALA A 211 -2.13 -18.94 -5.94
N GLY A 212 -3.29 -19.42 -5.50
CA GLY A 212 -3.36 -20.35 -4.39
C GLY A 212 -4.48 -21.36 -4.49
N VAL A 213 -4.27 -22.48 -3.82
CA VAL A 213 -5.23 -23.57 -3.67
C VAL A 213 -5.35 -23.85 -2.19
N VAL A 214 -6.60 -23.95 -1.72
CA VAL A 214 -6.94 -24.38 -0.36
C VAL A 214 -7.85 -25.59 -0.48
N TYR A 215 -7.40 -26.71 0.06
CA TYR A 215 -8.18 -27.92 0.25
C TYR A 215 -8.32 -28.18 1.76
N ALA A 216 -9.52 -28.05 2.29
CA ALA A 216 -9.77 -28.07 3.73
C ALA A 216 -11.07 -28.82 4.08
N PRO A 217 -11.11 -30.15 3.91
CA PRO A 217 -12.25 -30.95 4.36
C PRO A 217 -12.34 -30.96 5.89
N ALA A 218 -13.55 -31.23 6.42
CA ALA A 218 -13.79 -31.28 7.87
C ALA A 218 -12.91 -32.32 8.61
N HIS A 219 -12.54 -33.42 7.92
CA HIS A 219 -11.68 -34.47 8.44
C HIS A 219 -10.71 -34.97 7.37
N GLY A 220 -9.57 -35.50 7.80
CA GLY A 220 -8.55 -36.05 6.92
C GLY A 220 -7.50 -35.03 6.51
N PHE A 221 -6.98 -35.15 5.29
CA PHE A 221 -5.90 -34.31 4.80
C PHE A 221 -6.39 -32.92 4.39
N GLU A 222 -5.67 -31.90 4.84
CA GLU A 222 -5.81 -30.52 4.37
C GLU A 222 -4.50 -30.08 3.71
N ALA A 223 -4.61 -29.21 2.72
CA ALA A 223 -3.47 -28.67 2.01
C ALA A 223 -3.74 -27.23 1.60
N THR A 224 -2.74 -26.37 1.79
CA THR A 224 -2.71 -25.02 1.23
C THR A 224 -1.43 -24.87 0.42
N LEU A 225 -1.54 -24.29 -0.77
CA LEU A 225 -0.41 -23.90 -1.59
C LEU A 225 -0.63 -22.47 -2.07
N VAL A 226 0.34 -21.59 -1.87
CA VAL A 226 0.29 -20.20 -2.36
C VAL A 226 1.59 -19.86 -3.06
N LEU A 227 1.48 -19.53 -4.34
CA LEU A 227 2.56 -18.98 -5.15
C LEU A 227 2.42 -17.46 -5.16
N THR A 228 3.51 -16.75 -4.91
CA THR A 228 3.59 -15.29 -5.00
C THR A 228 4.74 -14.90 -5.91
N TYR A 229 4.50 -14.00 -6.85
CA TYR A 229 5.48 -13.44 -7.76
C TYR A 229 5.57 -11.93 -7.58
N ALA A 230 6.80 -11.42 -7.51
CA ALA A 230 7.10 -10.01 -7.61
C ALA A 230 8.10 -9.79 -8.74
N GLY A 231 7.76 -8.87 -9.65
CA GLY A 231 8.59 -8.54 -10.80
C GLY A 231 9.86 -7.76 -10.47
N ARG A 232 10.56 -7.36 -11.54
CA ARG A 232 11.71 -6.46 -11.44
C ARG A 232 11.30 -5.14 -10.80
N ARG A 233 12.16 -4.60 -9.95
CA ARG A 233 12.03 -3.28 -9.32
C ARG A 233 13.40 -2.66 -9.11
N PHE A 234 13.42 -1.45 -8.57
CA PHE A 234 14.64 -0.74 -8.18
C PHE A 234 14.70 -0.63 -6.65
N LEU A 235 15.91 -0.55 -6.11
CA LEU A 235 16.13 -0.34 -4.68
C LEU A 235 16.36 1.14 -4.32
N ASP A 236 16.46 1.98 -5.35
CA ASP A 236 16.88 3.38 -5.31
C ASP A 236 16.00 4.26 -6.22
N GLU A 237 15.95 5.55 -5.91
CA GLU A 237 15.13 6.57 -6.55
C GLU A 237 15.59 6.88 -7.98
N GLU A 238 16.90 6.84 -8.23
CA GLU A 238 17.54 7.12 -9.51
C GLU A 238 17.31 6.01 -10.55
N ASN A 239 16.90 4.83 -10.06
CA ASN A 239 16.72 3.59 -10.81
C ASN A 239 18.04 3.05 -11.41
N VAL A 240 19.15 3.15 -10.68
CA VAL A 240 20.46 2.58 -11.04
C VAL A 240 20.77 1.27 -10.31
N ALA A 241 20.01 0.90 -9.27
CA ALA A 241 20.12 -0.39 -8.57
C ALA A 241 18.92 -1.32 -8.87
N PRO A 242 18.81 -1.89 -10.09
CA PRO A 242 17.76 -2.83 -10.44
C PRO A 242 17.94 -4.17 -9.73
N VAL A 243 16.83 -4.76 -9.30
CA VAL A 243 16.77 -6.15 -8.84
C VAL A 243 15.75 -6.95 -9.62
N GLY A 244 16.14 -8.19 -9.93
CA GLY A 244 15.28 -9.13 -10.65
C GLY A 244 14.00 -9.48 -9.89
N GLY A 245 13.04 -10.02 -10.64
CA GLY A 245 11.84 -10.60 -10.05
C GLY A 245 12.13 -11.93 -9.36
N TYR A 246 11.19 -12.36 -8.51
CA TYR A 246 11.26 -13.64 -7.82
C TYR A 246 9.85 -14.23 -7.66
N ALA A 247 9.79 -15.56 -7.55
CA ALA A 247 8.58 -16.28 -7.18
C ALA A 247 8.85 -17.13 -5.94
N LYS A 248 8.04 -16.98 -4.90
CA LYS A 248 8.09 -17.83 -3.71
C LYS A 248 6.85 -18.70 -3.61
N CYS A 249 7.01 -19.82 -2.93
CA CYS A 249 5.91 -20.72 -2.59
C CYS A 249 5.81 -20.82 -1.07
N ASP A 250 4.61 -20.69 -0.55
CA ASP A 250 4.24 -21.06 0.82
C ASP A 250 3.30 -22.26 0.74
N ALA A 251 3.44 -23.22 1.67
CA ALA A 251 2.68 -24.46 1.64
C ALA A 251 2.39 -24.97 3.04
N THR A 252 1.20 -25.52 3.24
CA THR A 252 0.81 -26.23 4.46
C THR A 252 0.25 -27.59 4.09
N LEU A 253 0.64 -28.62 4.82
CA LEU A 253 0.03 -29.95 4.76
C LEU A 253 -0.36 -30.37 6.16
N GLY A 254 -1.63 -30.69 6.36
CA GLY A 254 -2.17 -31.08 7.66
C GLY A 254 -3.02 -32.35 7.58
N TYR A 255 -3.26 -32.92 8.76
CA TYR A 255 -4.19 -34.03 8.95
C TYR A 255 -5.01 -33.81 10.21
N SER A 256 -6.33 -33.79 10.04
CA SER A 256 -7.32 -33.54 11.10
C SER A 256 -8.11 -34.82 11.39
N VAL A 257 -8.13 -35.23 12.67
CA VAL A 257 -8.86 -36.41 13.15
C VAL A 257 -9.49 -36.15 14.51
N GLY A 258 -10.81 -36.21 14.58
CA GLY A 258 -11.56 -35.85 15.79
C GLY A 258 -11.25 -34.41 16.21
N HIS A 259 -10.76 -34.24 17.43
CA HIS A 259 -10.38 -32.95 17.99
C HIS A 259 -8.94 -32.55 17.69
N TYR A 260 -8.15 -33.42 17.07
CA TYR A 260 -6.72 -33.22 16.89
C TYR A 260 -6.37 -32.85 15.46
N GLN A 261 -5.40 -31.96 15.32
CA GLN A 261 -4.84 -31.56 14.03
C GLN A 261 -3.33 -31.48 14.14
N LEU A 262 -2.62 -32.12 13.22
CA LEU A 262 -1.19 -32.00 13.04
C LEU A 262 -0.92 -31.40 11.67
N SER A 263 -0.10 -30.36 11.60
CA SER A 263 0.28 -29.72 10.34
C SER A 263 1.78 -29.40 10.27
N LEU A 264 2.29 -29.46 9.04
CA LEU A 264 3.59 -28.94 8.64
C LEU A 264 3.35 -27.70 7.80
N GLU A 265 3.80 -26.56 8.30
CA GLU A 265 3.67 -25.25 7.66
C GLU A 265 5.04 -24.79 7.15
N GLY A 266 5.11 -24.42 5.87
CA GLY A 266 6.33 -23.99 5.21
C GLY A 266 6.17 -22.62 4.55
N SER A 267 7.01 -21.67 4.94
CA SER A 267 7.12 -20.37 4.29
C SER A 267 8.36 -20.32 3.39
N ASN A 268 8.22 -19.79 2.19
CA ASN A 268 9.26 -19.71 1.17
C ASN A 268 9.94 -21.07 0.95
N VAL A 269 9.16 -22.12 0.66
CA VAL A 269 9.67 -23.50 0.50
C VAL A 269 10.70 -23.62 -0.64
N THR A 270 10.59 -22.73 -1.62
CA THR A 270 11.54 -22.50 -2.73
C THR A 270 12.88 -21.90 -2.31
N ASN A 271 12.99 -21.38 -1.08
CA ASN A 271 14.17 -20.74 -0.50
C ASN A 271 14.75 -19.62 -1.37
N GLN A 272 13.88 -18.80 -1.97
CA GLN A 272 14.30 -17.60 -2.70
C GLN A 272 14.86 -16.57 -1.73
N ARG A 273 15.94 -15.88 -2.10
CA ARG A 273 16.59 -14.86 -1.24
C ARG A 273 17.09 -13.66 -2.06
N PRO A 274 16.24 -12.98 -2.85
CA PRO A 274 16.63 -11.76 -3.53
C PRO A 274 16.86 -10.63 -2.51
N PRO A 275 17.58 -9.56 -2.87
CA PRO A 275 17.53 -8.30 -2.15
C PRO A 275 16.08 -7.77 -2.11
N VAL A 276 15.65 -7.21 -0.98
CA VAL A 276 14.29 -6.69 -0.74
C VAL A 276 14.25 -5.25 -0.27
N SER A 277 15.35 -4.71 0.24
CA SER A 277 15.47 -3.30 0.63
C SER A 277 16.94 -2.88 0.64
N ALA A 278 17.20 -1.59 0.43
CA ALA A 278 18.47 -0.97 0.79
C ALA A 278 18.74 -1.11 2.31
N SER A 279 20.01 -1.21 2.65
CA SER A 279 20.51 -1.24 4.02
C SER A 279 20.81 0.18 4.52
N GLU A 280 20.73 0.41 5.82
CA GLU A 280 21.19 1.66 6.44
C GLU A 280 22.70 1.89 6.31
N PHE A 281 23.47 0.86 5.94
CA PHE A 281 24.91 0.93 5.73
C PHE A 281 25.32 1.44 4.33
N GLY A 282 24.35 1.92 3.53
CA GLY A 282 24.60 2.57 2.25
C GLY A 282 24.18 1.77 1.02
N SER A 283 24.40 2.37 -0.14
CA SER A 283 23.90 1.94 -1.46
C SER A 283 24.50 0.62 -2.00
N GLU A 284 25.53 0.09 -1.37
CA GLU A 284 26.15 -1.20 -1.72
C GLU A 284 25.71 -2.38 -0.84
N SER A 285 24.86 -2.13 0.17
CA SER A 285 24.40 -3.15 1.12
C SER A 285 22.88 -3.28 1.08
N PHE A 286 22.39 -4.52 1.12
CA PHE A 286 20.97 -4.81 0.95
C PHE A 286 20.47 -5.90 1.90
N TYR A 287 19.29 -5.69 2.45
CA TYR A 287 18.56 -6.74 3.14
C TYR A 287 18.03 -7.75 2.15
N ARG A 288 18.20 -9.04 2.46
CA ARG A 288 17.69 -10.15 1.64
C ARG A 288 16.41 -10.70 2.24
N MET A 289 15.54 -11.21 1.38
CA MET A 289 14.35 -11.94 1.83
C MET A 289 14.73 -13.06 2.80
N ASN A 290 13.89 -13.25 3.81
CA ASN A 290 14.05 -14.32 4.80
C ASN A 290 14.18 -15.69 4.12
N ALA A 291 15.06 -16.52 4.67
CA ALA A 291 15.21 -17.90 4.23
C ALA A 291 13.94 -18.71 4.50
N ARG A 292 13.87 -19.91 3.91
CA ARG A 292 12.81 -20.88 4.19
C ARG A 292 12.63 -21.10 5.69
N THR A 293 11.39 -21.15 6.14
CA THR A 293 11.03 -21.52 7.52
C THR A 293 10.03 -22.66 7.50
N LEU A 294 10.18 -23.61 8.42
CA LEU A 294 9.28 -24.76 8.60
C LEU A 294 8.81 -24.79 10.05
N TRP A 295 7.52 -24.98 10.26
CA TRP A 295 6.89 -25.13 11.56
C TRP A 295 6.08 -26.41 11.59
N VAL A 296 6.13 -27.12 12.72
CA VAL A 296 5.19 -28.20 13.02
C VAL A 296 4.20 -27.66 14.04
N ARG A 297 2.92 -27.75 13.74
CA ARG A 297 1.85 -27.30 14.63
C ARG A 297 0.96 -28.47 15.01
N PHE A 298 0.73 -28.59 16.31
CA PHE A 298 -0.28 -29.48 16.88
C PHE A 298 -1.38 -28.62 17.49
N ALA A 299 -2.64 -28.93 17.16
CA ALA A 299 -3.81 -28.24 17.69
C ALA A 299 -4.83 -29.23 18.23
N TYR A 300 -5.55 -28.78 19.27
CA TYR A 300 -6.70 -29.46 19.85
C TYR A 300 -7.88 -28.48 19.81
N HIS A 301 -9.02 -28.89 19.27
CA HIS A 301 -10.21 -28.06 19.14
C HIS A 301 -11.32 -28.57 20.07
N GLU A 302 -11.75 -27.72 21.00
CA GLU A 302 -12.97 -27.92 21.79
C GLU A 302 -14.18 -27.45 20.97
N LEU A 303 -15.30 -28.18 21.05
CA LEU A 303 -16.53 -27.93 20.28
C LEU A 303 -17.23 -26.62 20.69
#